data_AF-A0A524NBT9-F1
#
_entry.id   AF-A0A524NBT9-F1
#
_cell.length_a   1.000
_cell.length_b   1.000
_cell.length_c   1.000
_cell.angle_alpha   90.00
_cell.angle_beta   90.00
_cell.angle_gamma   90.00
#
_symmetry.space_group_name_H-M   'P 1'
#
loop_
_entity.id
_entity.type
_entity.pdbx_description
1 polymer ?
#
loop_
_entity_poly.entity_id
_entity_poly.type
_entity_poly.pdbx_seq_one_letter_code
_entity_poly.pdbx_strand_id
1 'polypeptide(L)'
;MAEMNVLLIGKHPQTGGAAIASSRLLEALKQEGVEAKMLVQEGADEASGIYSTTHGKLKHWLNFLRFVSERLVFLPRERSKNIRFLFSLANTGENISRNALVREADIIHLHWINAGFLSLNSLKELLSSGKPVVWTFHDMWPFTGGCHYALECKEYTRSCGHCPYLKKPGAGDLSHRIWKKKELRFRKGKFTVITPSKWMNDCVRASSLLQHSQVHTIHNPVDQSVFQPAARKESCASLGLDPEKKYILFGAATVKNVMKGYPYFMEAIGLLSGEVDRDQVEIILFGKTGGGVADSFPLNTRNIAFVHSVET
;
A
#
# COMPACT_ATOMS: atom_id res chain seq x y z
N MET A 1 -0.48 -29.82 14.43
CA MET A 1 0.56 -29.16 13.61
C MET A 1 1.53 -28.51 14.60
N ALA A 2 2.85 -28.51 14.35
CA ALA A 2 3.76 -27.78 15.22
C ALA A 2 3.30 -26.30 15.31
N GLU A 3 3.38 -25.71 16.49
CA GLU A 3 3.05 -24.30 16.73
C GLU A 3 3.94 -23.46 15.82
N MET A 4 3.35 -22.78 14.84
CA MET A 4 4.05 -22.06 13.77
C MET A 4 3.93 -20.57 14.03
N ASN A 5 5.05 -19.90 14.24
CA ASN A 5 5.11 -18.47 14.53
C ASN A 5 5.31 -17.65 13.25
N VAL A 6 4.32 -16.81 12.92
CA VAL A 6 4.32 -15.97 11.72
C VAL A 6 4.59 -14.51 12.10
N LEU A 7 5.64 -13.93 11.52
CA LEU A 7 5.95 -12.50 11.70
C LEU A 7 5.61 -11.70 10.45
N LEU A 8 4.60 -10.84 10.56
CA LEU A 8 4.28 -9.83 9.56
C LEU A 8 5.22 -8.63 9.73
N ILE A 9 5.75 -8.10 8.64
CA ILE A 9 6.70 -6.97 8.66
C ILE A 9 6.22 -5.87 7.71
N GLY A 10 6.03 -4.66 8.22
CA GLY A 10 5.61 -3.51 7.41
C GLY A 10 6.02 -2.16 8.00
N LYS A 11 5.71 -1.04 7.34
CA LYS A 11 6.12 0.27 7.86
C LYS A 11 5.26 0.77 9.02
N HIS A 12 3.94 0.62 8.89
CA HIS A 12 2.92 1.10 9.83
C HIS A 12 1.79 0.06 9.94
N PRO A 13 1.03 0.04 11.04
CA PRO A 13 -0.08 -0.89 11.19
C PRO A 13 -1.39 -0.36 10.60
N GLN A 14 -1.64 0.95 10.63
CA GLN A 14 -2.98 1.50 10.31
C GLN A 14 -2.96 2.57 9.20
N THR A 15 -1.79 3.04 8.77
CA THR A 15 -1.70 4.14 7.80
C THR A 15 -1.62 3.62 6.36
N GLY A 16 -2.76 3.67 5.66
CA GLY A 16 -2.88 3.35 4.23
C GLY A 16 -3.27 1.90 3.94
N GLY A 17 -3.67 1.62 2.69
CA GLY A 17 -4.28 0.34 2.33
C GLY A 17 -3.41 -0.90 2.58
N ALA A 18 -2.09 -0.79 2.37
CA ALA A 18 -1.15 -1.88 2.64
C ALA A 18 -1.09 -2.26 4.12
N ALA A 19 -1.05 -1.24 4.99
CA ALA A 19 -0.98 -1.38 6.45
C ALA A 19 -2.28 -1.99 6.99
N ILE A 20 -3.43 -1.43 6.60
CA ILE A 20 -4.76 -1.93 6.98
C ILE A 20 -4.92 -3.39 6.55
N ALA A 21 -4.56 -3.72 5.30
CA ALA A 21 -4.66 -5.09 4.81
C ALA A 21 -3.76 -6.08 5.58
N SER A 22 -2.53 -5.67 5.95
CA SER A 22 -1.66 -6.52 6.78
C SER A 22 -2.17 -6.67 8.21
N SER A 23 -2.78 -5.63 8.80
CA SER A 23 -3.33 -5.70 10.15
C SER A 23 -4.59 -6.56 10.21
N ARG A 24 -5.47 -6.46 9.21
CA ARG A 24 -6.59 -7.40 9.06
C ARG A 24 -6.12 -8.84 8.88
N LEU A 25 -5.03 -9.05 8.16
CA LEU A 25 -4.43 -10.38 8.02
C LEU A 25 -3.87 -10.89 9.35
N LEU A 26 -3.22 -10.04 10.15
CA LEU A 26 -2.76 -10.39 11.50
C LEU A 26 -3.92 -10.90 12.35
N GLU A 27 -5.03 -10.16 12.39
CA GLU A 27 -6.21 -10.54 13.18
C GLU A 27 -6.87 -11.82 12.65
N ALA A 28 -7.01 -11.96 11.33
CA ALA A 28 -7.54 -13.19 10.73
C ALA A 28 -6.68 -14.42 11.07
N LEU A 29 -5.35 -14.30 11.06
CA LEU A 29 -4.46 -15.40 11.44
C LEU A 29 -4.63 -15.79 12.92
N LYS A 30 -4.74 -14.81 13.81
CA LYS A 30 -4.98 -15.06 15.25
C LYS A 30 -6.33 -15.72 15.50
N GLN A 31 -7.38 -15.29 14.79
CA GLN A 31 -8.71 -15.89 14.88
C GLN A 31 -8.72 -17.37 14.47
N GLU A 32 -7.86 -17.74 13.52
CA GLU A 32 -7.62 -19.14 13.12
C GLU A 32 -6.64 -19.89 14.03
N GLY A 33 -6.24 -19.29 15.17
CA GLY A 33 -5.36 -19.92 16.16
C GLY A 33 -3.88 -19.97 15.76
N VAL A 34 -3.46 -19.20 14.76
CA VAL A 34 -2.04 -19.09 14.38
C VAL A 34 -1.34 -18.10 15.32
N GLU A 35 -0.16 -18.47 15.84
CA GLU A 35 0.69 -17.52 16.55
C GLU A 35 1.26 -16.51 15.54
N ALA A 36 0.69 -15.30 15.54
CA ALA A 36 1.08 -14.24 14.61
C ALA A 36 1.38 -12.93 15.35
N LYS A 37 2.50 -12.31 14.97
CA LYS A 37 2.95 -10.99 15.47
C LYS A 37 3.22 -10.07 14.29
N MET A 38 3.18 -8.77 14.52
CA MET A 38 3.59 -7.78 13.52
C MET A 38 4.74 -6.93 14.03
N LEU A 39 5.77 -6.74 13.20
CA LEU A 39 6.86 -5.81 13.42
C LEU A 39 6.76 -4.64 12.43
N VAL A 40 6.52 -3.45 12.95
CA VAL A 40 6.42 -2.21 12.19
C VAL A 40 7.59 -1.26 12.43
N GLN A 41 7.81 -0.29 11.54
CA GLN A 41 8.76 0.79 11.81
C GLN A 41 8.21 1.75 12.87
N GLU A 42 6.95 2.17 12.74
CA GLU A 42 6.31 3.14 13.64
C GLU A 42 4.86 2.77 13.92
N GLY A 43 4.40 3.05 15.14
CA GLY A 43 3.05 2.74 15.62
C GLY A 43 2.98 1.38 16.29
N ALA A 44 3.63 1.22 17.46
CA ALA A 44 3.46 0.00 18.26
C ALA A 44 2.05 -0.05 18.88
N ASP A 45 1.56 -1.27 19.03
CA ASP A 45 0.40 -1.63 19.85
C ASP A 45 0.61 -3.05 20.37
N GLU A 46 1.39 -3.17 21.45
CA GLU A 46 1.82 -4.47 21.97
C GLU A 46 0.63 -5.29 22.51
N ALA A 47 -0.43 -4.64 22.97
CA ALA A 47 -1.67 -5.32 23.40
C ALA A 47 -2.31 -6.08 22.24
N SER A 48 -2.19 -5.55 21.02
CA SER A 48 -2.62 -6.18 19.78
C SER A 48 -1.50 -6.97 19.09
N GLY A 49 -0.38 -7.28 19.76
CA GLY A 49 0.73 -8.04 19.18
C GLY A 49 1.49 -7.33 18.05
N ILE A 50 1.45 -5.99 18.04
CA ILE A 50 2.14 -5.12 17.08
C ILE A 50 3.32 -4.43 17.78
N TYR A 51 4.53 -4.75 17.34
CA TYR A 51 5.78 -4.25 17.90
C TYR A 51 6.44 -3.25 16.94
N SER A 52 7.19 -2.30 17.48
CA SER A 52 7.89 -1.27 16.69
C SER A 52 9.40 -1.48 16.72
N THR A 53 10.11 -1.13 15.64
CA THR A 53 11.59 -1.00 15.66
C THR A 53 12.07 0.38 16.14
N THR A 54 11.15 1.34 16.23
CA THR A 54 11.43 2.70 16.69
C THR A 54 11.12 2.84 18.17
N HIS A 55 12.17 2.98 18.97
CA HIS A 55 12.08 3.33 20.39
C HIS A 55 12.87 4.61 20.67
N GLY A 56 12.23 5.59 21.32
CA GLY A 56 12.85 6.86 21.69
C GLY A 56 13.06 7.86 20.54
N LYS A 57 13.34 9.12 20.93
CA LYS A 57 13.44 10.26 20.00
C LYS A 57 14.57 10.13 18.99
N LEU A 58 15.72 9.59 19.41
CA LEU A 58 16.89 9.43 18.54
C LEU A 58 16.59 8.50 17.37
N LYS A 59 15.98 7.33 17.64
CA LYS A 59 15.64 6.36 16.61
C LYS A 59 14.59 6.92 15.65
N HIS A 60 13.61 7.65 16.15
CA HIS A 60 12.60 8.31 15.33
C HIS A 60 13.25 9.35 14.40
N TRP A 61 14.17 10.17 14.91
CA TRP A 61 14.92 11.11 14.08
C TRP A 61 15.78 10.42 13.02
N LEU A 62 16.46 9.31 13.36
CA LEU A 62 17.22 8.50 12.39
C LEU A 62 16.31 7.93 11.29
N ASN A 63 15.11 7.47 11.62
CA ASN A 63 14.14 6.97 10.63
C ASN A 63 13.61 8.09 9.74
N PHE A 64 13.35 9.26 10.30
CA PHE A 64 13.04 10.46 9.53
C PHE A 64 14.18 10.82 8.56
N LEU A 65 15.44 10.79 9.00
CA LEU A 65 16.60 11.01 8.12
C LEU A 65 16.72 9.96 7.01
N ARG A 66 16.42 8.69 7.28
CA ARG A 66 16.40 7.64 6.23
C ARG A 66 15.35 7.97 5.18
N PHE A 67 14.14 8.32 5.59
CA PHE A 67 13.10 8.75 4.68
C PHE A 67 13.52 9.99 3.86
N VAL A 68 14.01 11.04 4.52
CA VAL A 68 14.44 12.29 3.87
C VAL A 68 15.60 12.05 2.91
N SER A 69 16.61 11.26 3.30
CA SER A 69 17.77 10.97 2.44
C SER A 69 17.37 10.23 1.17
N GLU A 70 16.44 9.27 1.24
CA GLU A 70 15.87 8.64 0.04
C GLU A 70 15.21 9.68 -0.88
N ARG A 71 14.43 10.61 -0.31
CA ARG A 71 13.76 11.67 -1.08
C ARG A 71 14.75 12.66 -1.70
N LEU A 72 15.79 13.08 -0.97
CA LEU A 72 16.82 14.00 -1.48
C LEU A 72 17.63 13.38 -2.63
N VAL A 73 17.89 12.07 -2.57
CA VAL A 73 18.51 11.34 -3.69
C VAL A 73 17.58 11.33 -4.90
N PHE A 74 16.27 11.19 -4.73
CA PHE A 74 15.34 11.20 -5.86
C PHE A 74 15.08 12.60 -6.43
N LEU A 75 15.04 13.63 -5.58
CA LEU A 75 14.66 15.00 -5.90
C LEU A 75 15.26 15.58 -7.20
N PRO A 76 16.58 15.52 -7.46
CA PRO A 76 17.15 16.08 -8.70
C PRO A 76 16.79 15.27 -9.96
N ARG A 77 16.20 14.08 -9.79
CA ARG A 77 15.87 13.12 -10.85
C ARG A 77 14.37 13.05 -11.12
N GLU A 78 13.53 13.62 -10.26
CA GLU A 78 12.08 13.56 -10.39
C GLU A 78 11.60 14.39 -11.59
N ARG A 79 10.70 13.84 -12.41
CA ARG A 79 10.10 14.57 -13.54
C ARG A 79 9.18 15.70 -13.06
N SER A 80 8.46 15.48 -11.96
CA SER A 80 7.56 16.45 -11.35
C SER A 80 7.39 16.17 -9.85
N LYS A 81 6.90 17.16 -9.10
CA LYS A 81 6.66 17.01 -7.65
C LYS A 81 5.60 15.93 -7.34
N ASN A 82 4.65 15.71 -8.24
CA ASN A 82 3.54 14.78 -8.04
C ASN A 82 3.98 13.30 -8.02
N ILE A 83 5.14 12.98 -8.62
CA ILE A 83 5.65 11.59 -8.65
C ILE A 83 6.63 11.27 -7.53
N ARG A 84 7.01 12.25 -6.68
CA ARG A 84 8.03 12.10 -5.63
C ARG A 84 7.76 10.96 -4.65
N PHE A 85 6.49 10.73 -4.33
CA PHE A 85 6.04 9.68 -3.41
C PHE A 85 5.55 8.42 -4.13
N LEU A 86 5.56 8.42 -5.46
CA LEU A 86 5.25 7.26 -6.30
C LEU A 86 6.50 6.51 -6.76
N PHE A 87 7.68 6.93 -6.31
CA PHE A 87 8.96 6.27 -6.56
C PHE A 87 9.76 6.07 -5.27
N SER A 88 10.33 4.89 -5.10
CA SER A 88 11.20 4.54 -3.97
C SER A 88 12.47 3.85 -4.47
N LEU A 89 13.60 4.25 -3.89
CA LEU A 89 14.93 3.70 -4.19
C LEU A 89 15.27 2.50 -3.31
N ALA A 90 14.76 2.47 -2.06
CA ALA A 90 15.20 1.57 -1.00
C ALA A 90 16.75 1.50 -0.88
N ASN A 91 17.42 2.64 -1.07
CA ASN A 91 18.88 2.76 -0.96
C ASN A 91 19.36 2.93 0.49
N THR A 92 18.44 3.24 1.40
CA THR A 92 18.65 3.41 2.83
C THR A 92 17.47 2.77 3.58
N GLY A 93 17.71 2.36 4.81
CA GLY A 93 16.73 1.69 5.64
C GLY A 93 17.36 1.08 6.88
N GLU A 94 16.53 0.60 7.77
CA GLU A 94 16.91 -0.16 8.94
C GLU A 94 17.28 -1.59 8.58
N ASN A 95 18.24 -2.16 9.30
CA ASN A 95 18.52 -3.59 9.26
C ASN A 95 17.87 -4.23 10.49
N ILE A 96 16.91 -5.12 10.25
CA ILE A 96 16.12 -5.80 11.29
C ILE A 96 16.46 -7.29 11.40
N SER A 97 17.48 -7.79 10.68
CA SER A 97 17.84 -9.23 10.66
C SER A 97 18.24 -9.79 12.04
N ARG A 98 18.67 -8.90 12.95
CA ARG A 98 19.04 -9.25 14.33
C ARG A 98 17.93 -9.04 15.35
N ASN A 99 16.76 -8.54 14.94
CA ASN A 99 15.61 -8.37 15.82
C ASN A 99 15.16 -9.74 16.36
N ALA A 100 14.79 -9.81 17.64
CA ALA A 100 14.39 -11.04 18.31
C ALA A 100 13.20 -11.71 17.62
N LEU A 101 12.14 -10.95 17.29
CA LEU A 101 10.97 -11.46 16.60
C LEU A 101 11.32 -12.06 15.23
N VAL A 102 12.24 -11.44 14.49
CA VAL A 102 12.70 -11.94 13.19
C VAL A 102 13.45 -13.28 13.36
N ARG A 103 14.21 -13.45 14.45
CA ARG A 103 14.95 -14.68 14.73
C ARG A 103 14.05 -15.81 15.23
N GLU A 104 13.01 -15.48 15.98
CA GLU A 104 12.04 -16.42 16.56
C GLU A 104 10.99 -16.88 15.54
N ALA A 105 10.68 -16.06 14.53
CA ALA A 105 9.65 -16.38 13.53
C ALA A 105 9.99 -17.60 12.67
N ASP A 106 9.05 -18.51 12.47
CA ASP A 106 9.17 -19.60 11.50
C ASP A 106 8.93 -19.11 10.08
N ILE A 107 8.03 -18.14 9.91
CA ILE A 107 7.70 -17.52 8.63
C ILE A 107 7.84 -16.00 8.73
N ILE A 108 8.52 -15.40 7.75
CA ILE A 108 8.56 -13.96 7.57
C ILE A 108 7.56 -13.57 6.48
N HIS A 109 6.60 -12.70 6.79
CA HIS A 109 5.61 -12.20 5.84
C HIS A 109 5.76 -10.69 5.64
N LEU A 110 6.29 -10.28 4.48
CA LEU A 110 6.56 -8.87 4.16
C LEU A 110 5.32 -8.16 3.59
N HIS A 111 5.08 -6.93 4.06
CA HIS A 111 4.03 -6.03 3.61
C HIS A 111 4.56 -4.58 3.51
N TRP A 112 4.77 -4.11 2.27
CA TRP A 112 5.19 -2.72 1.96
C TRP A 112 6.33 -2.16 2.83
N ILE A 113 7.56 -2.27 2.32
CA ILE A 113 8.79 -2.04 3.09
C ILE A 113 9.51 -0.72 2.79
N ASN A 114 8.86 0.19 2.06
CA ASN A 114 9.47 1.36 1.44
C ASN A 114 9.50 2.59 2.37
N ALA A 115 9.80 3.76 1.81
CA ALA A 115 9.84 5.05 2.51
C ALA A 115 10.82 5.08 3.71
N GLY A 116 12.02 4.55 3.49
CA GLY A 116 13.08 4.52 4.51
C GLY A 116 12.95 3.43 5.57
N PHE A 117 12.01 2.48 5.44
CA PHE A 117 11.92 1.35 6.36
C PHE A 117 13.01 0.31 6.11
N LEU A 118 12.93 -0.49 5.02
CA LEU A 118 13.98 -1.44 4.67
C LEU A 118 14.74 -0.98 3.42
N SER A 119 16.05 -1.21 3.44
CA SER A 119 16.89 -1.06 2.24
C SER A 119 16.90 -2.36 1.43
N LEU A 120 17.33 -2.31 0.17
CA LEU A 120 17.58 -3.53 -0.61
C LEU A 120 18.62 -4.45 0.04
N ASN A 121 19.56 -3.92 0.84
CA ASN A 121 20.51 -4.74 1.58
C ASN A 121 19.85 -5.41 2.79
N SER A 122 19.03 -4.67 3.54
CA SER A 122 18.25 -5.22 4.66
C SER A 122 17.30 -6.33 4.17
N LEU A 123 16.61 -6.08 3.06
CA LEU A 123 15.74 -7.07 2.42
C LEU A 123 16.52 -8.33 2.03
N LYS A 124 17.72 -8.18 1.44
CA LYS A 124 18.57 -9.31 1.08
C LYS A 124 18.90 -10.18 2.30
N GLU A 125 19.18 -9.57 3.45
CA GLU A 125 19.46 -10.32 4.68
C GLU A 125 18.24 -11.14 5.14
N LEU A 126 17.04 -10.57 5.11
CA LEU A 126 15.80 -11.30 5.42
C LEU A 126 15.58 -12.47 4.46
N LEU A 127 15.73 -12.22 3.16
CA LEU A 127 15.60 -13.25 2.12
C LEU A 127 16.69 -14.33 2.19
N SER A 128 17.80 -14.06 2.88
CA SER A 128 18.92 -15.01 3.06
C SER A 128 18.95 -15.62 4.45
N SER A 129 17.90 -15.42 5.26
CA SER A 129 17.84 -15.89 6.66
C SER A 129 17.70 -17.42 6.79
N GLY A 130 17.38 -18.12 5.69
CA GLY A 130 17.06 -19.55 5.69
C GLY A 130 15.61 -19.86 6.07
N LYS A 131 14.84 -18.85 6.51
CA LYS A 131 13.42 -18.97 6.85
C LYS A 131 12.56 -18.84 5.58
N PRO A 132 11.40 -19.53 5.50
CA PRO A 132 10.37 -19.22 4.51
C PRO A 132 9.99 -17.73 4.54
N VAL A 133 10.10 -17.08 3.39
CA VAL A 133 9.64 -15.69 3.23
C VAL A 133 8.46 -15.64 2.28
N VAL A 134 7.37 -15.04 2.74
CA VAL A 134 6.19 -14.69 1.95
C VAL A 134 6.18 -13.17 1.78
N TRP A 135 5.81 -12.67 0.61
CA TRP A 135 5.71 -11.24 0.38
C TRP A 135 4.43 -10.90 -0.37
N THR A 136 3.52 -10.18 0.31
CA THR A 136 2.33 -9.63 -0.34
C THR A 136 2.64 -8.33 -1.06
N PHE A 137 2.37 -8.30 -2.37
CA PHE A 137 2.61 -7.15 -3.23
C PHE A 137 1.40 -6.23 -3.24
N HIS A 138 1.42 -5.24 -2.35
CA HIS A 138 0.41 -4.18 -2.27
C HIS A 138 0.52 -3.14 -3.39
N ASP A 139 1.64 -3.15 -4.12
CA ASP A 139 1.89 -2.28 -5.27
C ASP A 139 2.91 -2.95 -6.23
N MET A 140 3.28 -2.26 -7.30
CA MET A 140 4.19 -2.79 -8.32
C MET A 140 5.68 -2.63 -7.99
N TRP A 141 6.01 -1.93 -6.89
CA TRP A 141 7.40 -1.63 -6.55
C TRP A 141 8.30 -2.87 -6.51
N PRO A 142 7.90 -4.03 -5.94
CA PRO A 142 8.78 -5.18 -5.82
C PRO A 142 9.40 -5.64 -7.15
N PHE A 143 8.67 -5.50 -8.27
CA PHE A 143 9.12 -5.96 -9.59
C PHE A 143 9.44 -4.85 -10.60
N THR A 144 9.30 -3.58 -10.23
CA THR A 144 9.74 -2.45 -11.06
C THR A 144 11.10 -1.89 -10.63
N GLY A 145 11.63 -0.98 -11.43
CA GLY A 145 12.82 -0.19 -11.14
C GLY A 145 12.62 0.90 -10.08
N GLY A 146 11.51 0.92 -9.35
CA GLY A 146 11.30 1.84 -8.22
C GLY A 146 9.97 2.57 -8.22
N CYS A 147 9.18 2.51 -9.29
CA CYS A 147 7.82 3.07 -9.27
C CYS A 147 6.84 2.13 -8.56
N HIS A 148 5.95 2.69 -7.75
CA HIS A 148 4.87 1.93 -7.11
C HIS A 148 3.73 1.59 -8.09
N TYR A 149 3.60 2.38 -9.15
CA TYR A 149 2.64 2.16 -10.23
C TYR A 149 3.34 2.35 -11.58
N ALA A 150 3.28 1.36 -12.46
CA ALA A 150 3.89 1.47 -13.78
C ALA A 150 3.04 2.30 -14.75
N LEU A 151 1.74 2.48 -14.46
CA LEU A 151 0.77 3.08 -15.38
C LEU A 151 0.82 2.36 -16.74
N GLU A 152 1.00 3.10 -17.82
CA GLU A 152 1.12 2.58 -19.18
C GLU A 152 2.52 1.98 -19.49
N CYS A 153 3.54 2.26 -18.66
CA CYS A 153 4.90 1.76 -18.89
C CYS A 153 4.99 0.24 -18.67
N LYS A 154 5.61 -0.47 -19.63
CA LYS A 154 5.81 -1.94 -19.59
C LYS A 154 7.27 -2.36 -19.48
N GLU A 155 8.20 -1.43 -19.23
CA GLU A 155 9.64 -1.73 -19.20
C GLU A 155 10.05 -2.70 -18.07
N TYR A 156 9.20 -2.92 -17.06
CA TYR A 156 9.40 -3.96 -16.03
C TYR A 156 9.33 -5.40 -16.59
N THR A 157 8.78 -5.59 -17.79
CA THR A 157 8.81 -6.88 -18.52
C THR A 157 10.19 -7.18 -19.12
N ARG A 158 11.11 -6.20 -19.11
CA ARG A 158 12.48 -6.31 -19.64
C ARG A 158 13.52 -6.11 -18.56
N SER A 159 13.94 -4.87 -18.29
CA SER A 159 14.87 -4.59 -17.19
C SER A 159 14.73 -3.18 -16.63
N CYS A 160 13.54 -2.58 -16.79
CA CYS A 160 13.31 -1.15 -16.63
C CYS A 160 14.30 -0.30 -17.44
N GLY A 161 14.22 1.02 -17.30
CA GLY A 161 14.81 1.99 -18.21
C GLY A 161 13.73 2.87 -18.83
N HIS A 162 14.13 3.96 -19.49
CA HIS A 162 13.24 4.95 -20.11
C HIS A 162 12.07 5.35 -19.19
N CYS A 163 12.34 5.49 -17.89
CA CYS A 163 11.29 5.60 -16.89
C CYS A 163 10.59 6.96 -16.98
N PRO A 164 9.25 7.01 -17.15
CA PRO A 164 8.52 8.26 -17.32
C PRO A 164 8.48 9.13 -16.06
N TYR A 165 8.89 8.58 -14.90
CA TYR A 165 8.97 9.31 -13.64
C TYR A 165 10.28 10.09 -13.49
N LEU A 166 11.25 9.85 -14.37
CA LEU A 166 12.55 10.52 -14.33
C LEU A 166 12.59 11.73 -15.25
N LYS A 167 13.28 12.79 -14.82
CA LYS A 167 13.50 14.02 -15.59
C LYS A 167 14.28 13.78 -16.89
N LYS A 168 15.18 12.80 -16.88
CA LYS A 168 15.99 12.38 -18.04
C LYS A 168 15.89 10.85 -18.20
N PRO A 169 14.83 10.33 -18.85
CA PRO A 169 14.67 8.90 -19.10
C PRO A 169 15.74 8.36 -20.07
N GLY A 170 16.15 7.12 -19.89
CA GLY A 170 17.10 6.46 -20.80
C GLY A 170 17.33 4.98 -20.43
N ALA A 171 17.98 4.21 -21.29
CA ALA A 171 18.17 2.77 -21.09
C ALA A 171 18.88 2.43 -19.75
N GLY A 172 19.92 3.18 -19.37
CA GLY A 172 20.68 3.01 -18.13
C GLY A 172 20.24 3.91 -16.97
N ASP A 173 19.00 4.40 -16.98
CA ASP A 173 18.55 5.38 -16.01
C ASP A 173 18.47 4.83 -14.56
N LEU A 174 17.99 5.66 -13.63
CA LEU A 174 17.87 5.25 -12.24
C LEU A 174 17.02 3.98 -12.06
N SER A 175 15.95 3.83 -12.85
CA SER A 175 15.04 2.69 -12.73
C SER A 175 15.71 1.39 -13.15
N HIS A 176 16.49 1.41 -14.24
CA HIS A 176 17.26 0.25 -14.69
C HIS A 176 18.31 -0.16 -13.63
N ARG A 177 19.00 0.81 -13.03
CA ARG A 177 19.99 0.55 -11.98
C ARG A 177 19.37 -0.06 -10.72
N ILE A 178 18.18 0.39 -10.31
CA ILE A 178 17.45 -0.21 -9.18
C ILE A 178 16.97 -1.62 -9.54
N TRP A 179 16.45 -1.82 -10.75
CA TRP A 179 16.04 -3.14 -11.24
C TRP A 179 17.22 -4.12 -11.19
N LYS A 180 18.40 -3.73 -11.70
CA LYS A 180 19.62 -4.53 -11.63
C LYS A 180 20.06 -4.86 -10.20
N LYS A 181 19.90 -3.90 -9.28
CA LYS A 181 20.15 -4.17 -7.86
C LYS A 181 19.18 -5.24 -7.34
N LYS A 182 17.87 -5.11 -7.59
CA LYS A 182 16.87 -6.11 -7.16
C LYS A 182 17.15 -7.48 -7.75
N GLU A 183 17.47 -7.57 -9.04
CA GLU A 183 17.84 -8.83 -9.73
C GLU A 183 18.96 -9.56 -8.96
N LEU A 184 20.03 -8.85 -8.61
CA LEU A 184 21.15 -9.43 -7.86
C LEU A 184 20.77 -9.88 -6.43
N ARG A 185 19.81 -9.23 -5.77
CA ARG A 185 19.38 -9.59 -4.40
C ARG A 185 18.39 -10.75 -4.42
N PHE A 186 17.49 -10.77 -5.39
CA PHE A 186 16.45 -11.80 -5.50
C PHE A 186 17.01 -13.12 -5.99
N ARG A 187 18.06 -13.12 -6.83
CA ARG A 187 18.74 -14.36 -7.26
C ARG A 187 19.19 -15.28 -6.12
N LYS A 188 19.52 -14.73 -4.95
CA LYS A 188 20.00 -15.50 -3.80
C LYS A 188 18.90 -15.90 -2.82
N GLY A 189 17.75 -15.25 -2.87
CA GLY A 189 16.66 -15.43 -1.92
C GLY A 189 15.44 -16.04 -2.60
N LYS A 190 14.96 -17.17 -2.09
CA LYS A 190 13.67 -17.73 -2.52
C LYS A 190 12.59 -17.16 -1.60
N PHE A 191 11.56 -16.57 -2.19
CA PHE A 191 10.37 -16.13 -1.49
C PHE A 191 9.13 -16.40 -2.34
N THR A 192 8.01 -16.59 -1.66
CA THR A 192 6.71 -16.78 -2.29
C THR A 192 5.99 -15.45 -2.40
N VAL A 193 5.51 -15.13 -3.60
CA VAL A 193 4.78 -13.89 -3.88
C VAL A 193 3.29 -14.12 -3.66
N ILE A 194 2.67 -13.24 -2.91
CA ILE A 194 1.21 -13.13 -2.82
C ILE A 194 0.76 -11.85 -3.52
N THR A 195 -0.28 -11.93 -4.33
CA THR A 195 -0.91 -10.76 -4.94
C THR A 195 -2.37 -10.63 -4.51
N PRO A 196 -2.87 -9.41 -4.24
CA PRO A 196 -4.25 -9.20 -3.80
C PRO A 196 -5.29 -9.34 -4.93
N SER A 197 -4.84 -9.52 -6.18
CA SER A 197 -5.71 -9.66 -7.34
C SER A 197 -5.04 -10.46 -8.47
N LYS A 198 -5.87 -10.98 -9.38
CA LYS A 198 -5.41 -11.62 -10.62
C LYS A 198 -4.62 -10.65 -11.49
N TRP A 199 -5.08 -9.40 -11.62
CA TRP A 199 -4.37 -8.36 -12.38
C TRP A 199 -2.92 -8.14 -11.90
N MET A 200 -2.70 -8.08 -10.58
CA MET A 200 -1.35 -7.94 -10.04
C MET A 200 -0.54 -9.23 -10.24
N ASN A 201 -1.17 -10.42 -10.18
CA ASN A 201 -0.53 -11.70 -10.49
C ASN A 201 0.01 -11.70 -11.94
N ASP A 202 -0.84 -11.30 -12.89
CA ASP A 202 -0.50 -11.23 -14.30
C ASP A 202 0.66 -10.24 -14.55
N CYS A 203 0.68 -9.10 -13.85
CA CYS A 203 1.81 -8.16 -13.89
C CYS A 203 3.12 -8.78 -13.38
N VAL A 204 3.08 -9.53 -12.27
CA VAL A 204 4.26 -10.22 -11.72
C VAL A 204 4.75 -11.29 -12.69
N ARG A 205 3.84 -12.07 -13.27
CA ARG A 205 4.18 -13.11 -14.26
C ARG A 205 4.75 -12.55 -15.55
N ALA A 206 4.34 -11.36 -15.95
CA ALA A 206 4.92 -10.64 -17.09
C ALA A 206 6.26 -9.97 -16.74
N SER A 207 6.60 -9.80 -15.46
CA SER A 207 7.83 -9.12 -15.05
C SER A 207 9.04 -10.02 -15.26
N SER A 208 10.07 -9.51 -15.93
CA SER A 208 11.31 -10.26 -16.13
C SER A 208 12.01 -10.63 -14.82
N LEU A 209 11.76 -9.84 -13.77
CA LEU A 209 12.39 -10.01 -12.47
C LEU A 209 11.83 -11.22 -11.69
N LEU A 210 10.53 -11.51 -11.84
CA LEU A 210 9.82 -12.48 -11.01
C LEU A 210 8.92 -13.45 -11.79
N GLN A 211 8.98 -13.47 -13.13
CA GLN A 211 8.19 -14.36 -13.99
C GLN A 211 8.33 -15.86 -13.64
N HIS A 212 9.44 -16.25 -13.01
CA HIS A 212 9.71 -17.63 -12.60
C HIS A 212 9.55 -17.87 -11.09
N SER A 213 9.09 -16.87 -10.32
CA SER A 213 8.84 -17.00 -8.90
C SER A 213 7.53 -17.76 -8.64
N GLN A 214 7.39 -18.33 -7.45
CA GLN A 214 6.10 -18.86 -6.98
C GLN A 214 5.17 -17.68 -6.67
N VAL A 215 4.01 -17.63 -7.32
CA VAL A 215 3.04 -16.53 -7.20
C VAL A 215 1.64 -17.08 -7.00
N HIS A 216 0.98 -16.67 -5.92
CA HIS A 216 -0.41 -17.00 -5.61
C HIS A 216 -1.26 -15.73 -5.48
N THR A 217 -2.54 -15.82 -5.85
CA THR A 217 -3.49 -14.73 -5.61
C THR A 217 -4.30 -15.04 -4.36
N ILE A 218 -4.17 -14.18 -3.35
CA ILE A 218 -4.94 -14.22 -2.11
C ILE A 218 -5.46 -12.80 -1.88
N HIS A 219 -6.77 -12.63 -1.87
CA HIS A 219 -7.41 -11.33 -1.71
C HIS A 219 -7.21 -10.78 -0.30
N ASN A 220 -7.21 -9.45 -0.16
CA ASN A 220 -7.12 -8.82 1.15
C ASN A 220 -8.36 -9.17 1.98
N PRO A 221 -8.20 -9.57 3.25
CA PRO A 221 -9.33 -9.86 4.12
C PRO A 221 -10.09 -8.58 4.48
N VAL A 222 -11.37 -8.76 4.80
CA VAL A 222 -12.27 -7.76 5.39
C VAL A 222 -13.00 -8.43 6.54
N ASP A 223 -13.18 -7.73 7.66
CA ASP A 223 -13.96 -8.26 8.77
C ASP A 223 -15.45 -8.27 8.39
N GLN A 224 -16.03 -9.46 8.24
CA GLN A 224 -17.42 -9.62 7.85
C GLN A 224 -18.39 -9.34 9.01
N SER A 225 -17.92 -9.28 10.26
CA SER A 225 -18.74 -8.81 11.39
C SER A 225 -18.98 -7.31 11.33
N VAL A 226 -18.03 -6.56 10.73
CA VAL A 226 -18.11 -5.11 10.53
C VAL A 226 -18.71 -4.78 9.16
N PHE A 227 -18.17 -5.37 8.09
CA PHE A 227 -18.61 -5.14 6.71
C PHE A 227 -19.63 -6.16 6.28
N GLN A 228 -20.86 -5.95 6.74
CA GLN A 228 -22.03 -6.72 6.33
C GLN A 228 -23.16 -5.78 5.86
N PRO A 229 -24.07 -6.25 4.99
CA PRO A 229 -25.24 -5.49 4.60
C PRO A 229 -26.05 -5.05 5.83
N ALA A 230 -26.43 -3.76 5.86
CA ALA A 230 -27.25 -3.19 6.92
C ALA A 230 -28.60 -2.71 6.36
N ALA A 231 -29.60 -2.58 7.25
CA ALA A 231 -30.91 -2.08 6.86
C ALA A 231 -30.80 -0.61 6.42
N ARG A 232 -31.16 -0.35 5.15
CA ARG A 232 -31.03 0.97 4.53
C ARG A 232 -31.68 2.09 5.34
N LYS A 233 -32.90 1.89 5.86
CA LYS A 233 -33.63 2.90 6.64
C LYS A 233 -32.86 3.29 7.91
N GLU A 234 -32.29 2.31 8.61
CA GLU A 234 -31.53 2.54 9.84
C GLU A 234 -30.19 3.23 9.55
N SER A 235 -29.47 2.79 8.51
CA SER A 235 -28.22 3.44 8.08
C SER A 235 -28.46 4.88 7.59
N CYS A 236 -29.59 5.13 6.94
CA CYS A 236 -29.96 6.48 6.53
C CYS A 236 -30.29 7.35 7.73
N ALA A 237 -31.10 6.85 8.67
CA ALA A 237 -31.45 7.57 9.89
C ALA A 237 -30.21 7.94 10.72
N SER A 238 -29.25 7.02 10.87
CA SER A 238 -28.03 7.26 11.67
C SER A 238 -27.11 8.31 11.05
N LEU A 239 -27.19 8.54 9.74
CA LEU A 239 -26.38 9.49 8.99
C LEU A 239 -27.14 10.77 8.61
N GLY A 240 -28.40 10.92 9.04
CA GLY A 240 -29.26 12.03 8.62
C GLY A 240 -29.47 12.06 7.10
N LEU A 241 -29.73 10.89 6.52
CA LEU A 241 -30.02 10.68 5.10
C LEU A 241 -31.51 10.40 4.91
N ASP A 242 -32.02 10.78 3.74
CA ASP A 242 -33.35 10.44 3.27
C ASP A 242 -33.31 9.02 2.64
N PRO A 243 -34.04 8.03 3.18
CA PRO A 243 -34.00 6.66 2.66
C PRO A 243 -34.52 6.54 1.22
N GLU A 244 -35.29 7.51 0.73
CA GLU A 244 -35.87 7.50 -0.62
C GLU A 244 -34.88 8.03 -1.69
N LYS A 245 -33.85 8.81 -1.29
CA LYS A 245 -32.84 9.35 -2.23
C LYS A 245 -31.79 8.35 -2.62
N LYS A 246 -31.27 8.43 -3.85
CA LYS A 246 -30.10 7.65 -4.27
C LYS A 246 -28.80 8.33 -3.84
N TYR A 247 -27.85 7.54 -3.35
CA TYR A 247 -26.57 8.02 -2.87
C TYR A 247 -25.42 7.48 -3.72
N ILE A 248 -24.53 8.38 -4.14
CA ILE A 248 -23.27 8.02 -4.81
C ILE A 248 -22.13 8.32 -3.85
N LEU A 249 -21.45 7.26 -3.40
CA LEU A 249 -20.37 7.37 -2.43
C LEU A 249 -19.00 7.44 -3.14
N PHE A 250 -18.20 8.46 -2.85
CA PHE A 250 -16.82 8.57 -3.32
C PHE A 250 -15.85 8.79 -2.16
N GLY A 251 -14.99 7.79 -1.94
CA GLY A 251 -14.07 7.74 -0.80
C GLY A 251 -12.61 7.70 -1.20
N ALA A 252 -11.80 8.60 -0.65
CA ALA A 252 -10.35 8.54 -0.81
C ALA A 252 -9.60 9.22 0.33
N ALA A 253 -8.50 8.61 0.79
CA ALA A 253 -7.58 9.21 1.76
C ALA A 253 -7.12 10.62 1.34
N THR A 254 -7.04 10.90 0.04
CA THR A 254 -6.99 12.25 -0.53
C THR A 254 -7.75 12.24 -1.85
N VAL A 255 -8.86 12.97 -1.91
CA VAL A 255 -9.74 13.01 -3.08
C VAL A 255 -9.03 13.54 -4.33
N LYS A 256 -8.08 14.46 -4.18
CA LYS A 256 -7.29 15.02 -5.29
C LYS A 256 -6.18 14.11 -5.83
N ASN A 257 -5.99 12.91 -5.27
CA ASN A 257 -4.98 12.00 -5.79
C ASN A 257 -5.46 11.46 -7.15
N VAL A 258 -4.72 11.74 -8.22
CA VAL A 258 -5.04 11.31 -9.59
C VAL A 258 -5.24 9.80 -9.71
N MET A 259 -4.55 9.01 -8.88
CA MET A 259 -4.67 7.55 -8.84
C MET A 259 -6.03 7.07 -8.30
N LYS A 260 -6.83 7.97 -7.73
CA LYS A 260 -8.19 7.70 -7.23
C LYS A 260 -9.27 8.02 -8.26
N GLY A 261 -8.89 8.47 -9.46
CA GLY A 261 -9.81 8.65 -10.57
C GLY A 261 -10.77 9.84 -10.40
N TYR A 262 -10.41 10.82 -9.57
CA TYR A 262 -11.26 12.01 -9.36
C TYR A 262 -11.66 12.73 -10.66
N PRO A 263 -10.77 12.93 -11.66
CA PRO A 263 -11.18 13.53 -12.93
C PRO A 263 -12.27 12.72 -13.65
N TYR A 264 -12.16 11.38 -13.66
CA TYR A 264 -13.17 10.51 -14.25
C TYR A 264 -14.48 10.54 -13.47
N PHE A 265 -14.41 10.64 -12.14
CA PHE A 265 -15.59 10.80 -11.30
C PHE A 265 -16.31 12.13 -11.61
N MET A 266 -15.59 13.24 -11.72
CA MET A 266 -16.16 14.53 -12.12
C MET A 266 -16.84 14.47 -13.48
N GLU A 267 -16.18 13.86 -14.47
CA GLU A 267 -16.74 13.68 -15.81
C GLU A 267 -18.02 12.85 -15.78
N ALA A 268 -18.01 11.72 -15.07
CA ALA A 268 -19.18 10.85 -14.92
C ALA A 268 -20.36 11.57 -14.23
N ILE A 269 -20.09 12.35 -13.17
CA ILE A 269 -21.14 13.14 -12.50
C ILE A 269 -21.67 14.25 -13.41
N GLY A 270 -20.81 14.88 -14.21
CA GLY A 270 -21.22 15.87 -15.21
C GLY A 270 -22.25 15.30 -16.19
N LEU A 271 -21.95 14.13 -16.76
CA LEU A 271 -22.86 13.42 -17.65
C LEU A 271 -24.16 13.02 -16.95
N LEU A 272 -24.06 12.46 -15.73
CA LEU A 272 -25.22 12.00 -14.96
C LEU A 272 -26.16 13.16 -14.59
N SER A 273 -25.62 14.34 -14.30
CA SER A 273 -26.42 15.48 -13.84
C SER A 273 -27.45 15.98 -14.85
N GLY A 274 -27.27 15.68 -16.14
CA GLY A 274 -28.25 15.98 -17.19
C GLY A 274 -29.41 14.97 -17.28
N GLU A 275 -29.28 13.82 -16.62
CA GLU A 275 -30.18 12.66 -16.75
C GLU A 275 -30.97 12.37 -15.47
N VAL A 276 -30.64 13.05 -14.35
CA VAL A 276 -31.24 12.80 -13.04
C VAL A 276 -31.79 14.06 -12.39
N ASP A 277 -32.85 13.88 -11.61
CA ASP A 277 -33.33 14.92 -10.70
C ASP A 277 -32.31 15.13 -9.58
N ARG A 278 -31.82 16.38 -9.44
CA ARG A 278 -30.82 16.79 -8.43
C ARG A 278 -31.33 16.59 -7.00
N ASP A 279 -32.64 16.60 -6.78
CA ASP A 279 -33.22 16.42 -5.45
C ASP A 279 -33.30 14.94 -5.05
N GLN A 280 -33.24 14.03 -6.02
CA GLN A 280 -33.31 12.56 -5.85
C GLN A 280 -31.94 11.89 -5.74
N VAL A 281 -30.85 12.58 -6.09
CA VAL A 281 -29.49 12.02 -6.08
C VAL A 281 -28.54 12.92 -5.30
N GLU A 282 -27.82 12.34 -4.35
CA GLU A 282 -26.81 13.05 -3.55
C GLU A 282 -25.47 12.31 -3.57
N ILE A 283 -24.39 13.09 -3.68
CA ILE A 283 -23.01 12.60 -3.58
C ILE A 283 -22.56 12.69 -2.13
N ILE A 284 -22.03 11.59 -1.61
CA ILE A 284 -21.38 11.54 -0.31
C ILE A 284 -19.87 11.40 -0.53
N LEU A 285 -19.12 12.39 -0.07
CA LEU A 285 -17.66 12.39 -0.08
C LEU A 285 -17.12 12.04 1.31
N PHE A 286 -16.12 11.17 1.38
CA PHE A 286 -15.42 10.88 2.62
C PHE A 286 -13.89 10.76 2.42
N GLY A 287 -13.15 11.12 3.47
CA GLY A 287 -11.70 11.26 3.48
C GLY A 287 -11.22 12.71 3.47
N LYS A 288 -9.95 12.96 3.11
CA LYS A 288 -9.42 14.33 3.04
C LYS A 288 -9.85 15.00 1.74
N THR A 289 -10.94 15.76 1.82
CA THR A 289 -11.38 16.70 0.79
C THR A 289 -10.64 18.03 0.97
N GLY A 290 -10.01 18.56 -0.09
CA GLY A 290 -9.58 19.96 -0.04
C GLY A 290 -10.78 20.91 0.01
N GLY A 291 -10.59 22.15 0.47
CA GLY A 291 -11.66 23.17 0.41
C GLY A 291 -12.18 23.37 -1.02
N GLY A 292 -13.50 23.61 -1.15
CA GLY A 292 -14.18 23.88 -2.42
C GLY A 292 -14.46 22.67 -3.33
N VAL A 293 -14.12 21.44 -2.89
CA VAL A 293 -14.38 20.23 -3.70
C VAL A 293 -15.87 19.92 -3.82
N ALA A 294 -16.62 20.05 -2.72
CA ALA A 294 -18.06 19.79 -2.72
C ALA A 294 -18.81 20.76 -3.67
N ASP A 295 -18.37 22.02 -3.71
CA ASP A 295 -18.97 23.08 -4.54
C ASP A 295 -18.72 22.91 -6.04
N SER A 296 -17.79 22.02 -6.42
CA SER A 296 -17.46 21.78 -7.82
C SER A 296 -18.42 20.82 -8.53
N PHE A 297 -19.29 20.14 -7.78
CA PHE A 297 -20.18 19.13 -8.34
C PHE A 297 -21.51 19.72 -8.81
N PRO A 298 -22.03 19.27 -9.96
CA PRO A 298 -23.36 19.64 -10.43
C PRO A 298 -24.48 18.87 -9.71
N LEU A 299 -24.22 18.02 -8.71
CA LEU A 299 -25.24 17.38 -7.88
C LEU A 299 -25.09 17.82 -6.42
N ASN A 300 -26.18 17.68 -5.64
CA ASN A 300 -26.15 17.89 -4.19
C ASN A 300 -25.02 17.03 -3.59
N THR A 301 -24.14 17.66 -2.81
CA THR A 301 -22.94 16.99 -2.31
C THR A 301 -22.74 17.29 -0.84
N ARG A 302 -22.56 16.22 -0.06
CA ARG A 302 -22.19 16.29 1.35
C ARG A 302 -20.81 15.69 1.57
N ASN A 303 -20.06 16.30 2.45
CA ASN A 303 -18.79 15.80 2.93
C ASN A 303 -18.93 15.31 4.37
N ILE A 304 -18.64 14.04 4.62
CA ILE A 304 -18.68 13.44 5.96
C ILE A 304 -17.28 13.29 6.58
N ALA A 305 -16.28 13.96 6.00
CA ALA A 305 -14.89 13.98 6.45
C ALA A 305 -14.26 12.57 6.52
N PHE A 306 -13.18 12.42 7.27
CA PHE A 306 -12.52 11.14 7.45
C PHE A 306 -13.34 10.26 8.40
N VAL A 307 -13.77 9.10 7.93
CA VAL A 307 -14.50 8.12 8.75
C VAL A 307 -13.49 7.20 9.42
N HIS A 308 -13.54 7.17 10.74
CA HIS A 308 -12.81 6.20 11.55
C HIS A 308 -13.68 4.96 11.73
N SER A 309 -13.07 3.78 11.68
CA SER A 309 -13.76 2.50 11.87
C SER A 309 -13.16 1.82 13.09
N VAL A 310 -13.85 0.80 13.62
CA VAL A 310 -13.25 -0.06 14.66
C VAL A 310 -11.93 -0.71 14.21
N GLU A 311 -11.68 -0.79 12.90
CA GLU A 311 -10.43 -1.31 12.34
C GLU A 311 -9.36 -0.23 12.05
N THR A 312 -9.70 1.07 12.07
CA THR A 312 -8.84 2.17 11.55
C THR A 312 -9.05 3.51 12.26
#